data_AF-A0A1C4WZ96-F1
#
_entry.id   AF-A0A1C4WZ96-F1
#
_cell.length_a   1.000
_cell.length_b   1.000
_cell.length_c   1.000
_cell.angle_alpha   90.00
_cell.angle_beta   90.00
_cell.angle_gamma   90.00
#
_symmetry.space_group_name_H-M   'P 1'
#
loop_
_entity.id
_entity.type
_entity.pdbx_description
1 polymer ?
#
loop_
_entity_poly.entity_id
_entity_poly.type
_entity_poly.pdbx_seq_one_letter_code
_entity_poly.pdbx_strand_id
1 'polypeptide(L)'
;MDQTCNEAAWNVAGAAPAMSALSGLISGFMFAGLIVLLVERQPRIPSARIPALTPFLAGFIALGLCSYQFVLISGESDQACRRIWAATAVSSGMLAVGTVAAVGGVVLLVHAYFDRATSAPGVDVHSDPAGAPERLLRVAFLSVALISEILLLGRVGEAIWVWLGLPRDWKTAGPVLVVAGIVICFAWITGYAFGSPHRERQPSDPNIRRLNTASLLTILFSAAGTAILGALLAIVNGDWNKADSWLGWLFAVPSVAIPSIAIWLFTRGVLGMLDSWSAPVQKELTPS
;
A
#
# COMPACT_ATOMS: atom_id res chain seq x y z
N MET A 1 -20.58 6.01 -29.99
CA MET A 1 -20.52 4.53 -29.96
C MET A 1 -20.47 4.16 -28.50
N ASP A 2 -21.48 3.46 -28.01
CA ASP A 2 -21.59 3.07 -26.60
C ASP A 2 -20.59 1.94 -26.34
N GLN A 3 -19.40 2.30 -25.87
CA GLN A 3 -18.33 1.36 -25.63
C GLN A 3 -18.69 0.52 -24.40
N THR A 4 -19.09 -0.73 -24.64
CA THR A 4 -19.43 -1.65 -23.54
C THR A 4 -18.19 -1.99 -22.74
N CYS A 5 -18.33 -2.11 -21.42
CA CYS A 5 -17.21 -2.40 -20.53
C CYS A 5 -16.53 -3.76 -20.78
N ASN A 6 -17.15 -4.60 -21.60
CA ASN A 6 -16.67 -5.92 -22.00
C ASN A 6 -15.64 -5.88 -23.14
N GLU A 7 -15.44 -4.75 -23.82
CA GLU A 7 -14.40 -4.61 -24.85
C GLU A 7 -12.99 -4.38 -24.25
N ALA A 8 -12.90 -4.10 -22.96
CA ALA A 8 -11.63 -4.13 -22.25
C ALA A 8 -11.18 -5.59 -22.03
N ALA A 9 -9.88 -5.88 -22.16
CA ALA A 9 -9.33 -7.22 -21.95
C ALA A 9 -9.52 -7.78 -20.53
N TRP A 10 -9.99 -6.96 -19.59
CA TRP A 10 -10.34 -7.37 -18.24
C TRP A 10 -11.75 -6.91 -17.88
N ASN A 11 -12.66 -7.85 -17.62
CA ASN A 11 -13.99 -7.55 -17.08
C ASN A 11 -13.89 -7.27 -15.58
N VAL A 12 -13.75 -5.99 -15.26
CA VAL A 12 -13.65 -5.47 -13.89
C VAL A 12 -14.90 -5.80 -13.07
N ALA A 13 -16.09 -5.59 -13.63
CA ALA A 13 -17.35 -5.81 -12.93
C ALA A 13 -17.53 -7.28 -12.54
N GLY A 14 -17.20 -8.20 -13.46
CA GLY A 14 -17.21 -9.64 -13.19
C GLY A 14 -16.19 -10.09 -12.15
N ALA A 15 -15.03 -9.43 -12.07
CA ALA A 15 -14.00 -9.74 -11.08
C ALA A 15 -14.25 -9.09 -9.70
N ALA A 16 -15.07 -8.04 -9.63
CA ALA A 16 -15.27 -7.24 -8.42
C ALA A 16 -15.74 -8.06 -7.20
N PRO A 17 -16.68 -9.03 -7.29
CA PRO A 17 -17.05 -9.86 -6.14
C PRO A 17 -15.87 -10.66 -5.56
N ALA A 18 -15.03 -11.23 -6.43
CA ALA A 18 -13.86 -12.00 -6.00
C ALA A 18 -12.79 -11.10 -5.34
N MET A 19 -12.57 -9.90 -5.89
CA MET A 19 -11.64 -8.92 -5.32
C MET A 19 -12.15 -8.35 -3.99
N SER A 20 -13.46 -8.16 -3.86
CA SER A 20 -14.12 -7.80 -2.60
C SER A 20 -13.90 -8.88 -1.53
N ALA A 21 -14.14 -10.15 -1.87
CA ALA A 21 -13.93 -11.25 -0.95
C ALA A 21 -12.47 -11.37 -0.51
N LEU A 22 -11.52 -11.29 -1.46
CA LEU A 22 -10.09 -11.35 -1.17
C LEU A 22 -9.65 -10.24 -0.22
N SER A 23 -10.01 -8.99 -0.51
CA SER A 23 -9.65 -7.85 0.34
C SER A 23 -10.29 -7.93 1.73
N GLY A 24 -11.55 -8.39 1.81
CA GLY A 24 -12.24 -8.66 3.07
C GLY A 24 -11.56 -9.73 3.91
N LEU A 25 -11.13 -10.84 3.29
CA LEU A 25 -10.39 -11.92 3.97
C LEU A 25 -9.04 -11.43 4.53
N ILE A 26 -8.25 -10.73 3.71
CA ILE A 26 -6.96 -10.19 4.17
C ILE A 26 -7.18 -9.18 5.31
N SER A 27 -8.17 -8.29 5.19
CA SER A 27 -8.55 -7.36 6.25
C SER A 27 -8.94 -8.12 7.54
N GLY A 28 -9.75 -9.17 7.44
CA GLY A 28 -10.11 -10.03 8.56
C GLY A 28 -8.90 -10.68 9.25
N PHE A 29 -7.93 -11.18 8.49
CA PHE A 29 -6.68 -11.70 9.04
C PHE A 29 -5.86 -10.62 9.75
N MET A 30 -5.79 -9.41 9.20
CA MET A 30 -5.12 -8.27 9.84
C MET A 30 -5.80 -7.90 11.16
N PHE A 31 -7.14 -7.87 11.18
CA PHE A 31 -7.91 -7.61 12.39
C PHE A 31 -7.69 -8.67 13.48
N ALA A 32 -7.71 -9.95 13.09
CA ALA A 32 -7.39 -11.05 14.01
C ALA A 32 -5.96 -10.91 14.57
N GLY A 33 -4.99 -10.59 13.71
CA GLY A 33 -3.61 -10.31 14.12
C GLY A 33 -3.52 -9.14 15.11
N LEU A 34 -4.24 -8.04 14.86
CA LEU A 34 -4.33 -6.91 15.79
C LEU A 34 -4.88 -7.33 17.16
N ILE A 35 -5.94 -8.14 17.21
CA ILE A 35 -6.49 -8.64 18.48
C ILE A 35 -5.46 -9.48 19.22
N VAL A 36 -4.79 -10.42 18.55
CA VAL A 36 -3.75 -11.26 19.18
C VAL A 36 -2.65 -10.38 19.75
N LEU A 37 -2.21 -9.36 19.01
CA LEU A 37 -1.22 -8.39 19.47
C LEU A 37 -1.72 -7.52 20.64
N LEU A 38 -3.00 -7.22 20.73
CA LEU A 38 -3.53 -6.43 21.85
C LEU A 38 -3.76 -7.30 23.10
N VAL A 39 -4.11 -8.58 22.92
CA VAL A 39 -4.42 -9.52 24.01
C VAL A 39 -3.16 -10.04 24.70
N GLU A 40 -2.07 -10.25 23.97
CA GLU A 40 -0.79 -10.63 24.59
C GLU A 40 -0.28 -9.49 25.50
N ARG A 41 -0.64 -9.54 26.78
CA ARG A 41 -0.14 -8.65 27.82
C ARG A 41 1.31 -9.02 28.16
N GLN A 42 2.27 -8.65 27.31
CA GLN A 42 3.69 -8.81 27.63
C GLN A 42 4.30 -7.51 28.18
N PRO A 43 4.87 -7.50 29.40
CA PRO A 43 5.30 -6.26 30.07
C PRO A 43 6.65 -5.66 29.63
N ARG A 44 7.45 -6.31 28.77
CA ARG A 44 8.90 -6.03 28.76
C ARG A 44 9.52 -5.30 27.58
N ILE A 45 8.91 -5.20 26.40
CA ILE A 45 9.51 -4.44 25.28
C ILE A 45 8.44 -3.68 24.47
N PRO A 46 8.03 -2.48 24.91
CA PRO A 46 7.02 -1.67 24.22
C PRO A 46 7.51 -1.04 22.90
N SER A 47 8.82 -0.96 22.66
CA SER A 47 9.39 -0.18 21.54
C SER A 47 9.16 -0.79 20.15
N ALA A 48 9.17 -2.12 20.01
CA ALA A 48 9.10 -2.80 18.70
C ALA A 48 7.66 -3.15 18.25
N ARG A 49 6.70 -3.21 19.17
CA ARG A 49 5.33 -3.67 18.87
C ARG A 49 4.45 -2.57 18.27
N ILE A 50 4.56 -1.35 18.81
CA ILE A 50 3.77 -0.20 18.36
C ILE A 50 4.03 0.08 16.86
N PRO A 51 5.29 0.08 16.36
CA PRO A 51 5.57 0.30 14.94
C PRO A 51 5.01 -0.78 14.02
N ALA A 52 4.86 -2.04 14.48
CA ALA A 52 4.24 -3.11 13.70
C ALA A 52 2.70 -2.99 13.67
N LEU A 53 2.10 -2.43 14.73
CA LEU A 53 0.65 -2.27 14.84
C LEU A 53 0.10 -1.20 13.89
N THR A 54 0.87 -0.13 13.65
CA THR A 54 0.50 0.98 12.75
C THR A 54 0.22 0.56 11.30
N PRO A 55 1.07 -0.23 10.61
CA PRO A 55 0.78 -0.72 9.26
C PRO A 55 -0.36 -1.76 9.26
N PHE A 56 -0.52 -2.58 10.30
CA PHE A 56 -1.67 -3.50 10.40
C PHE A 56 -3.01 -2.76 10.49
N LEU A 57 -3.09 -1.71 11.31
CA LEU A 57 -4.31 -0.92 11.41
C LEU A 57 -4.62 -0.19 10.10
N ALA A 58 -3.61 0.39 9.47
CA ALA A 58 -3.77 1.09 8.20
C ALA A 58 -4.21 0.14 7.08
N GLY A 59 -3.59 -1.03 6.96
CA GLY A 59 -3.97 -2.02 5.95
C GLY A 59 -5.34 -2.66 6.23
N PHE A 60 -5.72 -2.88 7.50
CA PHE A 60 -7.07 -3.32 7.87
C PHE A 60 -8.14 -2.36 7.33
N ILE A 61 -7.98 -1.07 7.62
CA ILE A 61 -8.90 -0.02 7.18
C ILE A 61 -8.91 0.09 5.65
N ALA A 62 -7.72 0.12 5.01
CA ALA A 62 -7.61 0.23 3.56
C ALA A 62 -8.28 -0.94 2.84
N LEU A 63 -7.99 -2.18 3.26
CA LEU A 63 -8.53 -3.38 2.62
C LEU A 63 -10.01 -3.60 2.97
N GLY A 64 -10.46 -3.20 4.16
CA GLY A 64 -11.88 -3.25 4.53
C GLY A 64 -12.72 -2.28 3.67
N LEU A 65 -12.23 -1.05 3.49
CA LEU A 65 -12.86 -0.07 2.60
C LEU A 65 -12.75 -0.46 1.13
N CYS A 66 -11.63 -1.08 0.73
CA CYS A 66 -11.45 -1.65 -0.61
C CYS A 66 -12.47 -2.75 -0.90
N SER A 67 -12.72 -3.64 0.07
CA SER A 67 -13.75 -4.68 -0.02
C SER A 67 -15.13 -4.08 -0.25
N TYR A 68 -15.49 -3.07 0.55
CA TYR A 68 -16.74 -2.32 0.39
C TYR A 68 -16.85 -1.66 -0.99
N GLN A 69 -15.79 -1.01 -1.49
CA GLN A 69 -15.82 -0.41 -2.83
C GLN A 69 -16.02 -1.43 -3.94
N PHE A 70 -15.37 -2.59 -3.87
CA PHE A 70 -15.57 -3.65 -4.86
C PHE A 70 -16.99 -4.22 -4.81
N VAL A 71 -17.66 -4.24 -3.64
CA VAL A 71 -19.10 -4.55 -3.58
C VAL A 71 -19.91 -3.51 -4.35
N LEU A 72 -19.64 -2.21 -4.16
CA LEU A 72 -20.32 -1.16 -4.91
C LEU A 72 -20.10 -1.29 -6.43
N ILE A 73 -18.86 -1.56 -6.84
CA ILE A 73 -18.51 -1.78 -8.26
C ILE A 73 -19.26 -2.98 -8.85
N SER A 74 -19.49 -4.04 -8.07
CA SER A 74 -20.22 -5.22 -8.54
C SER A 74 -21.71 -4.99 -8.77
N GLY A 75 -22.30 -3.96 -8.14
CA GLY A 75 -23.69 -3.59 -8.31
C GLY A 75 -23.94 -2.54 -9.40
N GLU A 76 -22.89 -2.09 -10.08
CA GLU A 76 -22.97 -1.03 -11.09
C GLU A 76 -23.44 -1.54 -12.46
N SER A 77 -24.07 -0.66 -13.23
CA SER A 77 -24.55 -0.99 -14.59
C SER A 77 -23.40 -1.04 -15.59
N ASP A 78 -23.40 -2.04 -16.48
CA ASP A 78 -22.42 -2.20 -17.56
C ASP A 78 -22.33 -0.98 -18.51
N GLN A 79 -23.36 -0.13 -18.52
CA GLN A 79 -23.41 1.09 -19.32
C GLN A 79 -22.57 2.24 -18.74
N ALA A 80 -22.20 2.17 -17.45
CA ALA A 80 -21.46 3.21 -16.74
C ALA A 80 -19.94 2.93 -16.71
N CYS A 81 -19.36 2.58 -17.86
CA CYS A 81 -18.02 1.99 -17.91
C CYS A 81 -16.91 2.89 -17.34
N ARG A 82 -16.91 4.18 -17.69
CA ARG A 82 -15.94 5.16 -17.16
C ARG A 82 -16.00 5.29 -15.63
N ARG A 83 -17.20 5.17 -15.06
CA ARG A 83 -17.42 5.20 -13.61
C ARG A 83 -16.83 3.96 -12.94
N ILE A 84 -17.11 2.77 -13.49
CA ILE A 84 -16.54 1.50 -13.01
C ILE A 84 -15.00 1.55 -13.02
N TRP A 85 -14.39 2.06 -14.10
CA TRP A 85 -12.94 2.18 -14.20
C TRP A 85 -12.33 3.22 -13.25
N ALA A 86 -13.01 4.35 -13.02
CA ALA A 86 -12.57 5.34 -12.04
C ALA A 86 -12.62 4.76 -10.61
N ALA A 87 -13.70 4.07 -10.26
CA ALA A 87 -13.82 3.39 -8.98
C ALA A 87 -12.73 2.32 -8.81
N THR A 88 -12.47 1.54 -9.86
CA THR A 88 -11.46 0.48 -9.85
C THR A 88 -10.04 1.00 -9.74
N ALA A 89 -9.71 2.15 -10.34
CA ALA A 89 -8.41 2.78 -10.19
C ALA A 89 -8.14 3.12 -8.72
N VAL A 90 -9.12 3.73 -8.04
CA VAL A 90 -9.07 4.08 -6.63
C VAL A 90 -8.99 2.82 -5.74
N SER A 91 -9.85 1.82 -5.97
CA SER A 91 -9.85 0.57 -5.21
C SER A 91 -8.54 -0.21 -5.39
N SER A 92 -7.95 -0.19 -6.58
CA SER A 92 -6.64 -0.82 -6.86
C SER A 92 -5.52 -0.15 -6.07
N GLY A 93 -5.55 1.18 -5.92
CA GLY A 93 -4.65 1.91 -5.04
C GLY A 93 -4.74 1.46 -3.58
N MET A 94 -5.96 1.27 -3.08
CA MET A 94 -6.19 0.78 -1.71
C MET A 94 -5.71 -0.66 -1.54
N LEU A 95 -5.94 -1.51 -2.55
CA LEU A 95 -5.49 -2.90 -2.54
C LEU A 95 -3.97 -2.99 -2.52
N ALA A 96 -3.28 -2.20 -3.37
CA ALA A 96 -1.82 -2.20 -3.45
C ALA A 96 -1.18 -1.76 -2.13
N VAL A 97 -1.58 -0.59 -1.61
CA VAL A 97 -1.07 -0.07 -0.33
C VAL A 97 -1.45 -0.96 0.84
N GLY A 98 -2.69 -1.45 0.89
CA GLY A 98 -3.17 -2.33 1.96
C GLY A 98 -2.38 -3.64 2.01
N THR A 99 -2.06 -4.21 0.85
CA THR A 99 -1.23 -5.43 0.76
C THR A 99 0.20 -5.18 1.24
N VAL A 100 0.82 -4.06 0.82
CA VAL A 100 2.17 -3.69 1.28
C VAL A 100 2.18 -3.42 2.79
N ALA A 101 1.18 -2.74 3.32
CA ALA A 101 1.03 -2.51 4.75
C ALA A 101 0.84 -3.83 5.53
N ALA A 102 0.06 -4.78 5.00
CA ALA A 102 -0.12 -6.10 5.59
C ALA A 102 1.20 -6.88 5.67
N VAL A 103 1.91 -7.00 4.55
CA VAL A 103 3.18 -7.74 4.50
C VAL A 103 4.25 -7.02 5.32
N GLY A 104 4.30 -5.68 5.27
CA GLY A 104 5.21 -4.89 6.11
C GLY A 104 4.95 -5.12 7.60
N GLY A 105 3.70 -5.13 8.03
CA GLY A 105 3.32 -5.47 9.40
C GLY A 105 3.78 -6.87 9.80
N VAL A 106 3.54 -7.89 8.95
CA VAL A 106 3.99 -9.27 9.21
C VAL A 106 5.50 -9.34 9.34
N VAL A 107 6.25 -8.69 8.44
CA VAL A 107 7.73 -8.69 8.47
C VAL A 107 8.24 -8.10 9.77
N LEU A 108 7.67 -6.98 10.23
CA LEU A 108 8.04 -6.36 11.49
C LEU A 108 7.70 -7.24 12.70
N LEU A 109 6.57 -7.94 12.68
CA LEU A 109 6.22 -8.88 13.75
C LEU A 109 7.15 -10.08 13.82
N VAL A 110 7.40 -10.71 12.67
CA VAL A 110 8.29 -11.88 12.60
C VAL A 110 9.68 -11.49 13.06
N HIS A 111 10.17 -10.32 12.65
CA HIS A 111 11.45 -9.79 13.10
C HIS A 111 11.47 -9.55 14.62
N ALA A 112 10.43 -8.92 15.17
CA ALA A 112 10.30 -8.71 16.61
C ALA A 112 10.17 -10.02 17.42
N TYR A 113 9.66 -11.09 16.80
CA TYR A 113 9.59 -12.41 17.41
C TYR A 113 10.94 -13.11 17.47
N PHE A 114 11.72 -13.07 16.38
CA PHE A 114 13.05 -13.67 16.34
C PHE A 114 14.03 -12.98 17.30
N ASP A 115 13.96 -11.65 17.42
CA ASP A 115 14.80 -10.88 18.33
C ASP A 115 14.59 -11.25 19.81
N ARG A 116 13.36 -11.67 20.16
CA ARG A 116 13.06 -12.19 21.51
C ARG A 116 13.64 -13.57 21.76
N ALA A 117 13.65 -14.44 20.75
CA ALA A 117 14.15 -15.80 20.88
C ALA A 117 15.67 -15.83 21.10
N THR A 118 16.40 -14.91 20.47
CA THR A 118 17.86 -14.77 20.60
C THR A 118 18.29 -14.08 21.91
N SER A 119 17.45 -13.22 22.48
CA SER A 119 17.74 -12.50 23.73
C SER A 119 17.53 -13.31 25.02
N ALA A 120 17.20 -14.60 24.93
CA ALA A 120 17.01 -15.46 26.10
C ALA A 120 18.37 -15.79 26.76
N PRO A 121 18.58 -15.48 28.06
CA PRO A 121 19.87 -15.65 28.72
C PRO A 121 20.24 -17.12 28.87
N GLY A 122 21.35 -17.53 28.26
CA GLY A 122 21.94 -18.87 28.44
C GLY A 122 22.31 -19.64 27.16
N VAL A 123 22.14 -19.05 25.97
CA VAL A 123 22.55 -19.68 24.70
C VAL A 123 23.80 -18.98 24.16
N ASP A 124 24.94 -19.64 24.22
CA ASP A 124 26.18 -19.18 23.58
C ASP A 124 26.01 -19.22 22.05
N VAL A 125 25.76 -18.06 21.46
CA VAL A 125 25.57 -17.90 20.01
C VAL A 125 26.94 -17.87 19.32
N HIS A 126 27.50 -19.05 19.06
CA HIS A 126 28.51 -19.26 18.02
C HIS A 126 27.80 -19.80 16.77
N SER A 127 28.09 -19.24 15.59
CA SER A 127 27.39 -19.37 14.29
C SER A 127 26.04 -18.62 14.30
N ASP A 128 25.78 -17.51 13.61
CA ASP A 128 25.85 -17.12 12.19
C ASP A 128 24.87 -17.76 11.16
N PRO A 129 23.64 -18.20 11.54
CA PRO A 129 22.53 -18.42 10.61
C PRO A 129 21.42 -17.36 10.67
N ALA A 130 21.51 -16.36 11.56
CA ALA A 130 20.44 -15.36 11.74
C ALA A 130 20.22 -14.43 10.52
N GLY A 131 21.22 -14.27 9.65
CA GLY A 131 21.11 -13.42 8.46
C GLY A 131 20.31 -14.02 7.29
N ALA A 132 20.17 -15.36 7.23
CA ALA A 132 19.43 -16.02 6.15
C ALA A 132 17.90 -15.73 6.15
N PRO A 133 17.17 -15.88 7.28
CA PRO A 133 15.74 -15.57 7.31
C PRO A 133 15.48 -14.08 7.10
N GLU A 134 16.30 -13.19 7.66
CA GLU A 134 16.12 -11.74 7.50
C GLU A 134 16.25 -11.30 6.04
N ARG A 135 17.24 -11.84 5.32
CA ARG A 135 17.42 -11.56 3.89
C ARG A 135 16.23 -12.05 3.07
N LEU A 136 15.68 -13.21 3.41
CA LEU A 136 14.46 -13.73 2.77
C LEU A 136 13.26 -12.82 3.02
N LEU A 137 13.06 -12.33 4.25
CA LEU A 137 11.98 -11.40 4.59
C LEU A 137 12.11 -10.07 3.82
N ARG A 138 13.33 -9.51 3.76
CA ARG A 138 13.61 -8.27 3.02
C ARG A 138 13.31 -8.43 1.53
N VAL A 139 13.78 -9.51 0.90
CA VAL A 139 13.54 -9.80 -0.52
C VAL A 139 12.05 -10.04 -0.80
N ALA A 140 11.38 -10.82 0.05
CA ALA A 140 9.95 -11.08 -0.07
C ALA A 140 9.15 -9.76 0.00
N PHE A 141 9.42 -8.92 0.99
CA PHE A 141 8.74 -7.63 1.13
C PHE A 141 8.98 -6.68 -0.04
N LEU A 142 10.24 -6.56 -0.49
CA LEU A 142 10.59 -5.75 -1.66
C LEU A 142 9.91 -6.26 -2.93
N SER A 143 9.85 -7.58 -3.12
CA SER A 143 9.16 -8.19 -4.26
C SER A 143 7.67 -7.89 -4.24
N VAL A 144 7.01 -7.98 -3.07
CA VAL A 144 5.59 -7.64 -2.93
C VAL A 144 5.36 -6.15 -3.22
N ALA A 145 6.17 -5.26 -2.64
CA ALA A 145 6.05 -3.82 -2.89
C ALA A 145 6.21 -3.48 -4.38
N LEU A 146 7.20 -4.08 -5.06
CA LEU A 146 7.43 -3.88 -6.48
C LEU A 146 6.27 -4.42 -7.34
N ILE A 147 5.80 -5.64 -7.04
CA ILE A 147 4.68 -6.25 -7.77
C ILE A 147 3.40 -5.43 -7.57
N SER A 148 3.11 -5.00 -6.33
CA SER A 148 1.96 -4.13 -6.04
C SER A 148 2.02 -2.82 -6.83
N GLU A 149 3.20 -2.19 -6.93
CA GLU A 149 3.39 -0.97 -7.71
C GLU A 149 3.17 -1.20 -9.22
N ILE A 150 3.73 -2.27 -9.78
CA ILE A 150 3.55 -2.63 -11.20
C ILE A 150 2.08 -2.89 -11.51
N LEU A 151 1.39 -3.64 -10.64
CA LEU A 151 -0.04 -3.93 -10.81
C LEU A 151 -0.88 -2.66 -10.70
N LEU A 152 -0.55 -1.76 -9.77
CA LEU A 152 -1.21 -0.47 -9.64
C LEU A 152 -1.09 0.36 -10.92
N LEU A 153 0.14 0.52 -11.42
CA LEU A 153 0.42 1.24 -12.67
C LEU A 153 -0.34 0.65 -13.85
N GLY A 154 -0.36 -0.68 -13.97
CA GLY A 154 -1.11 -1.38 -15.01
C GLY A 154 -2.60 -1.07 -14.92
N ARG A 155 -3.20 -1.17 -13.73
CA ARG A 155 -4.64 -0.94 -13.54
C ARG A 155 -5.07 0.50 -13.78
N VAL A 156 -4.30 1.49 -13.31
CA VAL A 156 -4.64 2.89 -13.57
C VAL A 156 -4.35 3.28 -15.02
N GLY A 157 -3.31 2.69 -15.63
CA GLY A 157 -3.05 2.82 -17.06
C GLY A 157 -4.23 2.35 -17.92
N GLU A 158 -4.80 1.18 -17.61
CA GLU A 158 -6.03 0.69 -18.26
C GLU A 158 -7.22 1.63 -18.03
N ALA A 159 -7.39 2.16 -16.81
CA ALA A 159 -8.46 3.11 -16.52
C ALA A 159 -8.34 4.38 -17.39
N ILE A 160 -7.15 4.98 -17.50
CA ILE A 160 -6.91 6.14 -18.36
C ILE A 160 -7.19 5.80 -19.82
N TRP A 161 -6.80 4.60 -20.27
CA TRP A 161 -7.04 4.15 -21.63
C TRP A 161 -8.52 4.18 -22.00
N VAL A 162 -9.37 3.64 -21.11
CA VAL A 162 -10.81 3.61 -21.29
C VAL A 162 -11.39 5.03 -21.25
N TRP A 163 -10.88 5.89 -20.37
CA TRP A 163 -11.31 7.29 -20.30
C TRP A 163 -10.98 8.10 -21.55
N LEU A 164 -9.81 7.85 -22.16
CA LEU A 164 -9.38 8.53 -23.39
C LEU A 164 -10.00 7.93 -24.66
N GLY A 165 -10.65 6.77 -24.58
CA GLY A 165 -11.22 6.08 -25.74
C GLY A 165 -10.19 5.72 -26.80
N LEU A 166 -8.93 5.49 -26.39
CA LEU A 166 -7.85 5.22 -27.34
C LEU A 166 -7.99 3.80 -27.94
N PRO A 167 -7.69 3.62 -29.24
CA PRO A 167 -7.62 2.29 -29.84
C PRO A 167 -6.50 1.49 -29.17
N ARG A 168 -6.76 0.19 -28.90
CA ARG A 168 -5.91 -0.74 -28.13
C ARG A 168 -4.64 -1.17 -28.90
N ASP A 169 -3.91 -0.24 -29.49
CA ASP A 169 -2.66 -0.51 -30.19
C ASP A 169 -1.46 -0.37 -29.25
N TRP A 170 -0.46 -1.25 -29.36
CA TRP A 170 0.77 -1.14 -28.55
C TRP A 170 1.51 0.20 -28.74
N LYS A 171 1.28 0.86 -29.88
CA LYS A 171 1.82 2.19 -30.21
C LYS A 171 1.24 3.33 -29.37
N THR A 172 0.07 3.13 -28.74
CA THR A 172 -0.57 4.10 -27.86
C THR A 172 -0.26 3.85 -26.38
N ALA A 173 0.74 3.03 -26.04
CA ALA A 173 1.22 2.81 -24.66
C ALA A 173 1.72 4.08 -23.91
N GLY A 174 1.69 5.24 -24.55
CA GLY A 174 2.06 6.55 -24.01
C GLY A 174 1.47 6.86 -22.63
N PRO A 175 0.17 6.66 -22.36
CA PRO A 175 -0.41 6.96 -21.04
C PRO A 175 0.19 6.12 -19.92
N VAL A 176 0.48 4.84 -20.18
CA VAL A 176 1.11 3.95 -19.18
C VAL A 176 2.54 4.41 -18.89
N LEU A 177 3.30 4.78 -19.92
CA LEU A 177 4.65 5.31 -19.77
C LEU A 177 4.68 6.68 -19.08
N VAL A 178 3.67 7.52 -19.32
CA VAL A 178 3.52 8.82 -18.64
C VAL A 178 3.21 8.63 -17.16
N VAL A 179 2.28 7.73 -16.81
CA VAL A 179 1.97 7.43 -15.41
C VAL A 179 3.19 6.81 -14.70
N ALA A 180 3.88 5.87 -15.34
CA ALA A 180 5.12 5.30 -14.82
C ALA A 180 6.21 6.38 -14.65
N GLY A 181 6.34 7.29 -15.61
CA GLY A 181 7.26 8.42 -15.55
C GLY A 181 6.92 9.39 -14.41
N ILE A 182 5.63 9.70 -14.20
CA ILE A 182 5.16 10.54 -13.09
C ILE A 182 5.50 9.87 -11.76
N VAL A 183 5.27 8.57 -11.61
CA VAL A 183 5.61 7.83 -10.39
C VAL A 183 7.11 7.82 -10.13
N ILE A 184 7.92 7.53 -11.14
CA ILE A 184 9.39 7.54 -11.01
C ILE A 184 9.88 8.94 -10.63
N CYS A 185 9.36 9.97 -11.30
CA CYS A 185 9.73 11.36 -11.02
C CYS A 185 9.29 11.77 -9.61
N PHE A 186 8.07 11.39 -9.18
CA PHE A 186 7.56 11.70 -7.85
C PHE A 186 8.30 10.93 -6.74
N ALA A 187 8.64 9.65 -6.95
CA ALA A 187 9.47 8.85 -6.06
C ALA A 187 10.90 9.43 -5.95
N TRP A 188 11.44 9.94 -7.05
CA TRP A 188 12.73 10.61 -7.08
C TRP A 188 12.69 11.96 -6.35
N ILE A 189 11.67 12.79 -6.61
CA ILE A 189 11.46 14.09 -5.95
C ILE A 189 11.22 13.91 -4.44
N THR A 190 10.42 12.94 -4.03
CA THR A 190 10.21 12.66 -2.59
C THR A 190 11.48 12.12 -1.94
N GLY A 191 12.22 11.25 -2.64
CA GLY A 191 13.54 10.80 -2.19
C GLY A 191 14.55 11.94 -2.05
N TYR A 192 14.51 12.95 -2.92
CA TYR A 192 15.42 14.10 -2.90
C TYR A 192 14.99 15.17 -1.89
N ALA A 193 13.70 15.54 -1.87
CA ALA A 193 13.14 16.59 -1.02
C ALA A 193 13.06 16.18 0.47
N PHE A 194 12.76 14.91 0.75
CA PHE A 194 12.72 14.38 2.12
C PHE A 194 13.98 13.61 2.52
N GLY A 195 14.94 13.47 1.59
CA GLY A 195 16.26 12.88 1.83
C GLY A 195 17.30 13.87 2.36
N SER A 196 16.96 15.15 2.53
CA SER A 196 17.93 16.14 3.02
C SER A 196 18.34 15.83 4.47
N PRO A 197 19.63 15.54 4.74
CA PRO A 197 20.13 15.04 6.02
C PRO A 197 20.31 16.14 7.08
N HIS A 198 19.59 17.25 6.99
CA HIS A 198 19.74 18.38 7.90
C HIS A 198 18.42 18.74 8.57
N ARG A 199 18.08 18.00 9.63
CA ARG A 199 17.37 18.59 10.76
C ARG A 199 17.62 17.82 12.05
N GLU A 200 18.64 18.26 12.76
CA GLU A 200 18.77 18.05 14.20
C GLU A 200 17.52 18.56 14.94
N ARG A 201 17.24 17.90 16.06
CA ARG A 201 16.27 18.21 17.13
C ARG A 201 14.89 17.55 17.03
N GLN A 202 14.85 16.23 17.19
CA GLN A 202 14.04 15.53 18.22
C GLN A 202 14.45 14.05 18.32
N PRO A 203 14.38 13.40 19.50
CA PRO A 203 14.83 12.02 19.73
C PRO A 203 13.82 10.94 19.27
N SER A 204 12.92 11.24 18.33
CA SER A 204 12.02 10.22 17.76
C SER A 204 12.67 9.54 16.56
N ASP A 205 12.68 8.20 16.56
CA ASP A 205 13.28 7.40 15.48
C ASP A 205 12.65 7.79 14.12
N PRO A 206 13.43 8.27 13.14
CA PRO A 206 12.93 8.75 11.85
C PRO A 206 12.14 7.68 11.09
N ASN A 207 12.43 6.40 11.32
CA ASN A 207 11.75 5.30 10.65
C ASN A 207 10.31 5.12 11.15
N ILE A 208 10.07 5.30 12.46
CA ILE A 208 8.74 5.27 13.05
C ILE A 208 7.88 6.42 12.49
N ARG A 209 8.46 7.60 12.32
CA ARG A 209 7.76 8.74 11.71
C ARG A 209 7.35 8.45 10.27
N ARG A 210 8.20 7.80 9.48
CA ARG A 210 7.88 7.40 8.10
C ARG A 210 6.72 6.39 8.06
N LEU A 211 6.76 5.37 8.92
CA LEU A 211 5.68 4.39 9.07
C LEU A 211 4.36 5.04 9.47
N ASN A 212 4.36 5.92 10.48
CA ASN A 212 3.17 6.65 10.89
C ASN A 212 2.62 7.56 9.79
N THR A 213 3.50 8.21 9.03
CA THR A 213 3.11 9.04 7.89
C THR A 213 2.51 8.19 6.77
N ALA A 214 3.11 7.05 6.44
CA ALA A 214 2.59 6.11 5.46
C ALA A 214 1.21 5.57 5.86
N SER A 215 1.05 5.15 7.12
CA SER A 215 -0.21 4.68 7.67
C SER A 215 -1.29 5.76 7.65
N LEU A 216 -0.97 7.00 8.06
CA LEU A 216 -1.92 8.11 8.00
C LEU A 216 -2.37 8.40 6.57
N LEU A 217 -1.41 8.47 5.63
CA LEU A 217 -1.68 8.72 4.23
C LEU A 217 -2.54 7.62 3.60
N THR A 218 -2.29 6.36 3.98
CA THR A 218 -3.10 5.18 3.61
C THR A 218 -4.54 5.31 4.11
N ILE A 219 -4.73 5.63 5.39
CA ILE A 219 -6.06 5.76 6.00
C ILE A 219 -6.83 6.92 5.36
N LEU A 220 -6.18 8.09 5.19
CA LEU A 220 -6.78 9.26 4.57
C LEU A 220 -7.17 9.00 3.11
N PHE A 221 -6.29 8.39 2.33
CA PHE A 221 -6.59 7.99 0.95
C PHE A 221 -7.78 7.02 0.89
N SER A 222 -7.80 6.05 1.80
CA SER A 222 -8.87 5.03 1.84
C SER A 222 -10.22 5.64 2.22
N ALA A 223 -10.25 6.48 3.26
CA ALA A 223 -11.46 7.15 3.72
C ALA A 223 -11.97 8.16 2.69
N ALA A 224 -11.08 9.04 2.18
CA ALA A 224 -11.44 10.05 1.20
C ALA A 224 -11.87 9.42 -0.13
N GLY A 225 -11.13 8.42 -0.63
CA GLY A 225 -11.48 7.69 -1.85
C GLY A 225 -12.85 7.02 -1.74
N THR A 226 -13.15 6.40 -0.59
CA THR A 226 -14.46 5.78 -0.35
C THR A 226 -15.58 6.80 -0.26
N ALA A 227 -15.37 7.91 0.45
CA ALA A 227 -16.37 8.96 0.57
C ALA A 227 -16.66 9.62 -0.78
N ILE A 228 -15.61 9.92 -1.57
CA ILE A 228 -15.73 10.52 -2.90
C ILE A 228 -16.46 9.55 -3.84
N LEU A 229 -16.03 8.28 -3.92
CA LEU A 229 -16.70 7.30 -4.77
C LEU A 229 -18.15 7.04 -4.33
N GLY A 230 -18.39 6.88 -3.03
CA GLY A 230 -19.75 6.71 -2.50
C GLY A 230 -20.66 7.89 -2.86
N ALA A 231 -20.17 9.13 -2.72
CA ALA A 231 -20.90 10.33 -3.13
C ALA A 231 -21.15 10.38 -4.64
N LEU A 232 -20.17 10.02 -5.45
CA LEU A 232 -20.30 9.99 -6.92
C LEU A 232 -21.30 8.94 -7.38
N LEU A 233 -21.29 7.76 -6.77
CA LEU A 233 -22.23 6.68 -7.07
C LEU A 233 -23.65 7.03 -6.62
N ALA A 234 -23.80 7.72 -5.48
CA ALA A 234 -25.11 8.08 -4.93
C ALA A 234 -25.78 9.29 -5.61
N ILE A 235 -24.99 10.32 -5.98
CA ILE A 235 -25.54 11.63 -6.40
C ILE A 235 -25.59 11.75 -7.92
N VAL A 236 -24.63 11.17 -8.64
CA VAL A 236 -24.45 11.43 -10.07
C VAL A 236 -25.03 10.29 -10.90
N ASN A 237 -26.35 10.33 -11.10
CA ASN A 237 -27.06 9.55 -12.15
C ASN A 237 -26.85 10.12 -13.57
N GLY A 238 -25.82 10.93 -13.76
CA GLY A 238 -25.49 11.54 -15.05
C GLY A 238 -24.94 10.53 -16.04
N ASP A 239 -25.03 10.86 -17.33
CA ASP A 239 -24.46 10.08 -18.42
C ASP A 239 -22.93 10.23 -18.43
N TRP A 240 -22.24 9.38 -17.67
CA TRP A 240 -20.77 9.38 -17.52
C TRP A 240 -20.02 9.18 -18.84
N ASN A 241 -20.70 8.70 -19.89
CA ASN A 241 -20.10 8.56 -21.22
C ASN A 241 -19.84 9.93 -21.87
N LYS A 242 -20.55 10.97 -21.44
CA LYS A 242 -20.34 12.36 -21.87
C LYS A 242 -19.42 13.16 -20.94
N ALA A 243 -18.95 12.56 -19.84
CA ALA A 243 -18.04 13.24 -18.93
C ALA A 243 -16.74 13.60 -19.65
N ASP A 244 -16.23 14.81 -19.39
CA ASP A 244 -14.99 15.27 -20.00
C ASP A 244 -13.81 14.38 -19.61
N SER A 245 -12.85 14.23 -20.53
CA SER A 245 -11.66 13.41 -20.33
C SER A 245 -10.76 13.87 -19.17
N TRP A 246 -10.84 15.15 -18.77
CA TRP A 246 -10.07 15.68 -17.64
C TRP A 246 -10.47 15.05 -16.29
N LEU A 247 -11.73 14.61 -16.15
CA LEU A 247 -12.20 13.91 -14.94
C LEU A 247 -11.47 12.58 -14.74
N GLY A 248 -11.16 11.88 -15.83
CA GLY A 248 -10.37 10.65 -15.77
C GLY A 248 -8.99 10.88 -15.16
N TRP A 249 -8.31 11.97 -15.52
CA TRP A 249 -7.02 12.35 -14.94
C TRP A 249 -7.13 12.72 -13.46
N LEU A 250 -8.23 13.38 -13.07
CA LEU A 250 -8.49 13.75 -11.68
C LEU A 250 -8.60 12.53 -10.76
N PHE A 251 -9.12 11.40 -11.24
CA PHE A 251 -9.12 10.14 -10.47
C PHE A 251 -7.82 9.37 -10.61
N ALA A 252 -7.26 9.30 -11.82
CA ALA A 252 -6.10 8.47 -12.10
C ALA A 252 -4.83 8.97 -11.39
N VAL A 253 -4.53 10.28 -11.44
CA VAL A 253 -3.28 10.82 -10.88
C VAL A 253 -3.20 10.62 -9.36
N PRO A 254 -4.22 10.98 -8.55
CA PRO A 254 -4.18 10.73 -7.11
C PRO A 254 -4.20 9.25 -6.75
N SER A 255 -4.91 8.42 -7.52
CA SER A 255 -5.01 6.96 -7.28
C SER A 255 -3.70 6.23 -7.50
N VAL A 256 -2.75 6.84 -8.23
CA VAL A 256 -1.39 6.31 -8.36
C VAL A 256 -0.46 7.02 -7.40
N ALA A 257 -0.37 8.35 -7.49
CA ALA A 257 0.65 9.11 -6.78
C ALA A 257 0.58 8.89 -5.26
N ILE A 258 -0.62 8.95 -4.67
CA ILE A 258 -0.79 8.82 -3.22
C ILE A 258 -0.39 7.40 -2.77
N PRO A 259 -0.94 6.32 -3.35
CA PRO A 259 -0.49 4.96 -3.07
C PRO A 259 1.01 4.70 -3.27
N SER A 260 1.61 5.18 -4.36
CA SER A 260 3.04 5.01 -4.62
C SER A 260 3.91 5.66 -3.53
N ILE A 261 3.52 6.85 -3.05
CA ILE A 261 4.19 7.53 -1.93
C ILE A 261 4.04 6.70 -0.64
N ALA A 262 2.83 6.21 -0.33
CA ALA A 262 2.60 5.36 0.82
C ALA A 262 3.47 4.10 0.77
N ILE A 263 3.48 3.40 -0.36
CA ILE A 263 4.28 2.18 -0.58
C ILE A 263 5.77 2.50 -0.37
N TRP A 264 6.28 3.57 -0.98
CA TRP A 264 7.67 3.99 -0.82
C TRP A 264 8.02 4.31 0.64
N LEU A 265 7.14 5.02 1.35
CA LEU A 265 7.33 5.34 2.78
C LEU A 265 7.27 4.09 3.66
N PHE A 266 6.37 3.15 3.39
CA PHE A 266 6.34 1.85 4.07
C PHE A 266 7.62 1.08 3.82
N THR A 267 8.08 1.01 2.57
CA THR A 267 9.32 0.31 2.22
C THR A 267 10.52 0.90 2.96
N ARG A 268 10.67 2.23 2.93
CA ARG A 268 11.73 2.95 3.66
C ARG A 268 11.63 2.78 5.18
N GLY A 269 10.41 2.83 5.73
CA GLY A 269 10.17 2.71 7.17
C GLY A 269 10.48 1.30 7.68
N VAL A 270 9.97 0.27 7.00
CA VAL A 270 10.20 -1.13 7.37
C VAL A 270 11.67 -1.50 7.25
N LEU A 271 12.30 -1.23 6.10
CA LEU A 271 13.73 -1.54 5.90
C LEU A 271 14.63 -0.79 6.88
N GLY A 272 14.34 0.49 7.15
CA GLY A 272 15.10 1.28 8.11
C GLY A 272 15.03 0.74 9.54
N MET A 273 13.90 0.14 9.94
CA MET A 273 13.78 -0.52 11.25
C MET A 273 14.49 -1.88 11.29
N LEU A 274 14.49 -2.63 10.18
CA LEU A 274 15.27 -3.87 10.09
C LEU A 274 16.78 -3.56 10.20
N ASP A 275 17.24 -2.51 9.53
CA ASP A 275 18.65 -2.08 9.61
C ASP A 275 19.02 -1.58 11.01
N SER A 276 18.17 -0.80 11.68
CA SER A 276 18.50 -0.25 13.00
C SER A 276 18.60 -1.30 14.09
N TRP A 277 17.91 -2.43 13.97
CA TRP A 277 17.99 -3.54 14.93
C TRP A 277 19.18 -4.46 14.65
N SER A 278 19.64 -4.54 13.39
CA SER A 278 20.83 -5.33 13.03
C SER A 278 22.15 -4.69 13.47
N ALA A 279 22.16 -3.41 13.84
CA ALA A 279 23.38 -2.71 14.27
C ALA A 279 23.79 -3.18 15.68
N PRO A 280 24.95 -3.85 15.85
CA PRO A 280 25.38 -4.32 17.16
C PRO A 280 25.56 -3.14 18.12
N VAL A 281 25.04 -3.28 19.35
CA VAL A 281 25.25 -2.33 20.46
C VAL A 281 26.73 -2.42 20.88
N GLN A 282 27.62 -1.85 20.07
CA GLN A 282 29.06 -1.94 20.24
C GLN A 282 29.62 -0.74 21.02
N LYS A 283 28.77 0.00 21.73
CA LYS A 283 29.15 1.18 22.51
C LYS A 283 28.75 0.98 23.96
N GLU A 284 29.71 0.53 24.78
CA GLU A 284 29.97 1.00 26.15
C GLU A 284 30.92 0.03 26.90
N LEU A 285 32.04 -0.31 26.27
CA LEU A 285 33.19 -0.91 26.97
C LEU A 285 34.45 -0.12 26.59
N THR A 286 34.42 1.19 26.80
CA THR A 286 35.64 1.98 26.99
C THR A 286 35.89 2.04 28.49
N PRO A 287 36.83 1.24 29.05
CA PRO A 287 37.26 1.43 30.42
C PRO A 287 37.95 2.80 30.53
N SER A 288 37.43 3.64 31.43
CA SER A 288 38.07 4.87 31.91
C SER A 288 39.22 4.57 32.85
#